data_AF-A0A9D6S969-F1
#
_entry.id   AF-A0A9D6S969-F1
#
_cell.length_a   1.000
_cell.length_b   1.000
_cell.length_c   1.000
_cell.angle_alpha   90.00
_cell.angle_beta   90.00
_cell.angle_gamma   90.00
#
_symmetry.space_group_name_H-M   'P 1'
#
loop_
_entity.id
_entity.type
_entity.pdbx_description
1 polymer ?
#
loop_
_entity_poly.entity_id
_entity_poly.type
_entity_poly.pdbx_seq_one_letter_code
_entity_poly.pdbx_strand_id
1 'polypeptide(L)'
;MKTRKIWPKVLLMVAMLVVVGGFLFWKLSRPAGATPWFDDSWAYRQIITVTNNGTAQTNYQVQVVVGTGDLIAAGKMRSDCGDVRFTDLSGNLLTYFLEYCRSGSGKNSSVWVTIPTLTTTPPPIYVYYGNPGASSKSQFTALPTGINVGDGADQSGTVSGTVNLNSTSIAGRLTGDAFNPAVTALTPAGSTTITATSSSGLVVGDEILVINLQGTSSDNSNVGKYETARVTAINGATLTLNHGLVNTYDGTTQKIMVQRVPNYAGVTVCTGNDSPAGVGCTAAGTLQPASWSNANGTGGVLFFRATGTVNVATSGTVSANSFGYVGGSGGAAGANGGNNGESYDGSNGRGGNGASHGETNGGGRSADAAVASPNDGGVRGGGGGG
;
A
#
# COMPACT_ATOMS: atom_id res chain seq x y z
N MET A 1 -58.55 -53.48 -25.32
CA MET A 1 -58.50 -52.87 -23.97
C MET A 1 -57.07 -52.37 -23.72
N LYS A 2 -56.78 -51.08 -23.93
CA LYS A 2 -55.42 -50.50 -23.76
C LYS A 2 -55.24 -50.05 -22.31
N THR A 3 -54.50 -50.81 -21.52
CA THR A 3 -54.12 -50.43 -20.15
C THR A 3 -53.06 -49.33 -20.19
N ARG A 4 -53.44 -48.09 -19.85
CA ARG A 4 -52.48 -46.99 -19.68
C ARG A 4 -51.61 -47.31 -18.46
N LYS A 5 -50.31 -47.55 -18.66
CA LYS A 5 -49.33 -47.72 -17.58
C LYS A 5 -49.17 -46.39 -16.83
N ILE A 6 -49.89 -46.26 -15.71
CA ILE A 6 -49.90 -45.10 -14.79
C ILE A 6 -48.65 -45.09 -13.87
N TRP A 7 -47.94 -46.22 -13.79
CA TRP A 7 -46.83 -46.47 -12.86
C TRP A 7 -45.63 -45.51 -12.92
N PRO A 8 -45.12 -45.06 -14.08
CA PRO A 8 -43.92 -44.19 -14.09
C PRO A 8 -44.20 -42.77 -13.57
N LYS A 9 -45.44 -42.26 -13.69
CA LYS A 9 -45.80 -40.93 -13.19
C LYS A 9 -46.03 -40.92 -11.68
N VAL A 10 -46.58 -41.99 -11.14
CA VAL A 10 -46.78 -42.16 -9.69
C VAL A 10 -45.43 -42.33 -8.98
N LEU A 11 -44.50 -43.10 -9.56
CA LEU A 11 -43.16 -43.28 -9.02
C LEU A 11 -42.38 -41.94 -8.93
N LEU A 12 -42.51 -41.08 -9.95
CA LEU A 12 -41.84 -39.78 -9.98
C LEU A 12 -42.41 -38.80 -8.93
N MET A 13 -43.73 -38.80 -8.71
CA MET A 13 -44.36 -37.97 -7.67
C MET A 13 -44.00 -38.43 -6.26
N VAL A 14 -43.95 -39.75 -6.01
CA VAL A 14 -43.53 -40.30 -4.72
C VAL A 14 -42.06 -39.99 -4.44
N ALA A 15 -41.20 -40.09 -5.45
CA ALA A 15 -39.79 -39.68 -5.33
C ALA A 15 -39.65 -38.18 -5.00
N MET A 16 -40.43 -37.31 -5.66
CA MET A 16 -40.44 -35.88 -5.33
C MET A 16 -40.93 -35.60 -3.91
N LEU A 17 -41.98 -36.29 -3.44
CA LEU A 17 -42.51 -36.12 -2.08
C LEU A 17 -41.55 -36.60 -1.00
N VAL A 18 -40.78 -37.65 -1.26
CA VAL A 18 -39.72 -38.12 -0.34
C VAL A 18 -38.55 -37.15 -0.31
N VAL A 19 -38.15 -36.58 -1.46
CA VAL A 19 -37.08 -35.57 -1.52
C VAL A 19 -37.50 -34.25 -0.86
N VAL A 20 -38.70 -33.75 -1.15
CA VAL A 20 -39.24 -32.51 -0.56
C VAL A 20 -39.54 -32.72 0.93
N GLY A 21 -40.12 -33.86 1.30
CA GLY A 21 -40.41 -34.22 2.70
C GLY A 21 -39.14 -34.42 3.53
N GLY A 22 -38.11 -35.05 2.98
CA GLY A 22 -36.79 -35.18 3.60
C GLY A 22 -36.08 -33.83 3.76
N PHE A 23 -36.19 -32.95 2.76
CA PHE A 23 -35.66 -31.59 2.83
C PHE A 23 -36.39 -30.73 3.87
N LEU A 24 -37.72 -30.87 3.98
CA LEU A 24 -38.53 -30.16 4.96
C LEU A 24 -38.29 -30.68 6.39
N PHE A 25 -38.20 -31.99 6.57
CA PHE A 25 -37.88 -32.65 7.85
C PHE A 25 -36.47 -32.29 8.33
N TRP A 26 -35.50 -32.18 7.43
CA TRP A 26 -34.16 -31.67 7.73
C TRP A 26 -34.18 -30.20 8.15
N LYS A 27 -34.99 -29.34 7.51
CA LYS A 27 -35.17 -27.94 7.93
C LYS A 27 -35.84 -27.81 9.31
N LEU A 28 -36.76 -28.71 9.65
CA LEU A 28 -37.50 -28.71 10.93
C LEU A 28 -36.75 -29.36 12.10
N SER A 29 -35.66 -30.09 11.83
CA SER A 29 -34.91 -30.86 12.83
C SER A 29 -33.60 -30.20 13.27
N ARG A 30 -33.41 -28.89 13.03
CA ARG A 30 -32.24 -28.16 13.54
C ARG A 30 -32.33 -28.03 15.06
N PRO A 31 -31.36 -28.53 15.84
CA PRO A 31 -31.34 -28.32 17.28
C PRO A 31 -31.30 -26.82 17.57
N ALA A 32 -32.25 -26.35 18.39
CA ALA A 32 -32.28 -24.99 18.91
C ALA A 32 -31.03 -24.76 19.78
N GLY A 33 -30.00 -24.16 19.20
CA GLY A 33 -28.70 -23.94 19.85
C GLY A 33 -27.49 -23.94 18.90
N ALA A 34 -27.63 -24.33 17.63
CA ALA A 34 -26.57 -24.17 16.64
C ALA A 34 -26.52 -22.71 16.13
N THR A 35 -25.31 -22.13 16.04
CA THR A 35 -25.12 -20.80 15.44
C THR A 35 -25.69 -20.81 14.01
N PRO A 36 -26.61 -19.87 13.69
CA PRO A 36 -27.35 -19.92 12.44
C PRO A 36 -26.40 -19.92 11.25
N TRP A 37 -26.60 -20.84 10.32
CA TRP A 37 -25.92 -20.81 9.04
C TRP A 37 -26.39 -19.58 8.28
N PHE A 38 -25.45 -18.73 7.82
CA PHE A 38 -25.77 -17.45 7.19
C PHE A 38 -26.64 -17.61 5.94
N ASP A 39 -26.18 -18.40 4.96
CA ASP A 39 -26.85 -18.57 3.66
C ASP A 39 -26.49 -19.94 3.06
N ASP A 40 -27.50 -20.74 2.72
CA ASP A 40 -27.35 -22.11 2.20
C ASP A 40 -26.62 -22.17 0.84
N SER A 41 -26.43 -21.04 0.15
CA SER A 41 -25.67 -20.93 -1.11
C SER A 41 -24.15 -21.02 -0.91
N TRP A 42 -23.67 -20.88 0.32
CA TRP A 42 -22.28 -21.14 0.69
C TRP A 42 -22.15 -22.56 1.21
N ALA A 43 -21.18 -23.32 0.71
CA ALA A 43 -21.01 -24.73 1.06
C ALA A 43 -20.18 -24.94 2.34
N TYR A 44 -19.33 -23.98 2.71
CA TYR A 44 -18.36 -24.14 3.78
C TYR A 44 -18.29 -22.91 4.68
N ARG A 45 -17.94 -23.13 5.96
CA ARG A 45 -17.55 -22.06 6.89
C ARG A 45 -16.38 -22.48 7.78
N GLN A 46 -15.54 -21.53 8.17
CA GLN A 46 -14.49 -21.70 9.17
C GLN A 46 -14.66 -20.68 10.30
N ILE A 47 -14.28 -21.07 11.52
CA ILE A 47 -14.21 -20.17 12.68
C ILE A 47 -12.91 -19.38 12.59
N ILE A 48 -12.98 -18.09 12.86
CA ILE A 48 -11.83 -17.21 13.06
C ILE A 48 -11.92 -16.67 14.48
N THR A 49 -10.88 -16.98 15.27
CA THR A 49 -10.72 -16.41 16.61
C THR A 49 -10.11 -15.02 16.48
N VAL A 50 -10.77 -14.05 17.11
CA VAL A 50 -10.26 -12.68 17.23
C VAL A 50 -9.83 -12.47 18.68
N THR A 51 -8.77 -11.71 18.90
CA THR A 51 -8.30 -11.32 20.23
C THR A 51 -8.25 -9.79 20.34
N ASN A 52 -8.47 -9.27 21.54
CA ASN A 52 -8.30 -7.86 21.85
C ASN A 52 -7.72 -7.73 23.26
N ASN A 53 -6.43 -7.42 23.35
CA ASN A 53 -5.74 -7.25 24.63
C ASN A 53 -5.85 -5.82 25.18
N GLY A 54 -6.58 -4.94 24.49
CA GLY A 54 -6.80 -3.55 24.88
C GLY A 54 -8.21 -3.30 25.43
N THR A 55 -8.64 -2.04 25.38
CA THR A 55 -10.02 -1.65 25.72
C THR A 55 -10.98 -2.01 24.59
N ALA A 56 -12.28 -2.03 24.89
CA ALA A 56 -13.30 -2.24 23.86
C ALA A 56 -13.21 -1.17 22.77
N GLN A 57 -13.28 -1.59 21.51
CA GLN A 57 -13.24 -0.73 20.33
C GLN A 57 -14.55 -0.84 19.54
N THR A 58 -14.87 0.19 18.76
CA THR A 58 -16.03 0.19 17.86
C THR A 58 -15.57 0.36 16.42
N ASN A 59 -16.26 -0.32 15.49
CA ASN A 59 -15.93 -0.35 14.06
C ASN A 59 -14.43 -0.61 13.78
N TYR A 60 -13.84 -1.52 14.55
CA TYR A 60 -12.41 -1.77 14.53
C TYR A 60 -12.06 -2.81 13.46
N GLN A 61 -11.03 -2.54 12.67
CA GLN A 61 -10.57 -3.46 11.64
C GLN A 61 -9.57 -4.46 12.21
N VAL A 62 -9.85 -5.74 12.02
CA VAL A 62 -8.99 -6.85 12.42
C VAL A 62 -8.45 -7.52 11.18
N GLN A 63 -7.12 -7.67 11.11
CA GLN A 63 -6.50 -8.47 10.06
C GLN A 63 -6.73 -9.96 10.35
N VAL A 64 -7.30 -10.64 9.37
CA VAL A 64 -7.54 -12.08 9.36
C VAL A 64 -6.70 -12.72 8.27
N VAL A 65 -6.00 -13.79 8.64
CA VAL A 65 -5.23 -14.60 7.72
C VAL A 65 -6.02 -15.87 7.41
N VAL A 66 -6.35 -16.07 6.13
CA VAL A 66 -7.13 -17.24 5.67
C VAL A 66 -6.26 -18.11 4.78
N GLY A 67 -6.21 -19.42 5.05
CA GLY A 67 -5.48 -20.42 4.25
C GLY A 67 -6.15 -20.72 2.91
N THR A 68 -6.36 -19.70 2.09
CA THR A 68 -7.10 -19.78 0.81
C THR A 68 -6.40 -20.67 -0.20
N GLY A 69 -5.07 -20.78 -0.16
CA GLY A 69 -4.30 -21.54 -1.13
C GLY A 69 -4.69 -23.01 -1.21
N ASP A 70 -4.86 -23.66 -0.05
CA ASP A 70 -5.28 -25.05 0.05
C ASP A 70 -6.77 -25.22 -0.28
N LEU A 71 -7.61 -24.24 0.07
CA LEU A 71 -9.04 -24.25 -0.25
C LEU A 71 -9.29 -24.12 -1.76
N ILE A 72 -8.51 -23.27 -2.44
CA ILE A 72 -8.54 -23.10 -3.89
C ILE A 72 -8.01 -24.37 -4.57
N ALA A 73 -6.89 -24.93 -4.11
CA ALA A 73 -6.33 -26.18 -4.65
C ALA A 73 -7.30 -27.36 -4.51
N ALA A 74 -8.10 -27.39 -3.44
CA ALA A 74 -9.15 -28.39 -3.22
C ALA A 74 -10.45 -28.10 -3.98
N GLY A 75 -10.53 -27.04 -4.79
CA GLY A 75 -11.73 -26.65 -5.53
C GLY A 75 -12.89 -26.16 -4.66
N LYS A 76 -12.63 -25.81 -3.40
CA LYS A 76 -13.66 -25.36 -2.44
C LYS A 76 -13.91 -23.86 -2.47
N MET A 77 -12.99 -23.09 -3.02
CA MET A 77 -13.02 -21.62 -3.08
C MET A 77 -12.58 -21.17 -4.48
N ARG A 78 -13.08 -20.02 -4.93
CA ARG A 78 -12.65 -19.46 -6.22
C ARG A 78 -11.23 -18.92 -6.16
N SER A 79 -10.52 -18.95 -7.29
CA SER A 79 -9.14 -18.49 -7.42
C SER A 79 -8.95 -16.98 -7.15
N ASP A 80 -10.02 -16.18 -7.24
CA ASP A 80 -10.04 -14.75 -6.96
C ASP A 80 -10.52 -14.41 -5.54
N CYS A 81 -10.81 -15.43 -4.71
CA CYS A 81 -11.44 -15.28 -3.39
C CYS A 81 -12.77 -14.50 -3.43
N GLY A 82 -13.43 -14.38 -4.59
CA GLY A 82 -14.63 -13.55 -4.77
C GLY A 82 -15.87 -14.09 -4.04
N ASP A 83 -15.83 -15.34 -3.60
CA ASP A 83 -16.90 -16.02 -2.88
C ASP A 83 -16.78 -15.97 -1.36
N VAL A 84 -15.88 -15.17 -0.79
CA VAL A 84 -15.79 -15.05 0.68
C VAL A 84 -16.88 -14.16 1.27
N ARG A 85 -17.43 -14.53 2.42
CA ARG A 85 -18.26 -13.67 3.28
C ARG A 85 -17.83 -13.82 4.73
N PHE A 86 -17.90 -12.73 5.49
CA PHE A 86 -17.63 -12.73 6.92
C PHE A 86 -18.91 -12.45 7.69
N THR A 87 -19.14 -13.18 8.78
CA THR A 87 -20.26 -12.89 9.68
C THR A 87 -19.83 -12.88 11.13
N ASP A 88 -20.58 -12.15 11.95
CA ASP A 88 -20.52 -12.33 13.40
C ASP A 88 -21.16 -13.68 13.83
N LEU A 89 -21.17 -13.94 15.14
CA LEU A 89 -21.75 -15.13 15.74
C LEU A 89 -23.27 -15.25 15.50
N SER A 90 -23.95 -14.12 15.31
CA SER A 90 -25.40 -14.03 15.07
C SER A 90 -25.76 -14.23 13.59
N GLY A 91 -24.77 -14.33 12.69
CA GLY A 91 -24.96 -14.48 11.25
C GLY A 91 -25.11 -13.13 10.51
N ASN A 92 -24.87 -11.99 11.16
CA ASN A 92 -24.89 -10.71 10.48
C ASN A 92 -23.62 -10.54 9.63
N LEU A 93 -23.77 -10.02 8.42
CA LEU A 93 -22.66 -9.75 7.52
C LEU A 93 -21.73 -8.67 8.10
N LEU A 94 -20.43 -8.93 8.00
CA LEU A 94 -19.37 -8.00 8.36
C LEU A 94 -18.73 -7.44 7.08
N THR A 95 -18.46 -6.15 7.08
CA THR A 95 -17.70 -5.51 5.99
C THR A 95 -16.26 -5.95 6.04
N TYR A 96 -15.67 -6.24 4.87
CA TYR A 96 -14.30 -6.71 4.77
C TYR A 96 -13.59 -6.11 3.56
N PHE A 97 -12.27 -5.97 3.67
CA PHE A 97 -11.37 -5.63 2.57
C PHE A 97 -10.39 -6.78 2.34
N LEU A 98 -10.51 -7.45 1.21
CA LEU A 98 -9.54 -8.42 0.72
C LEU A 98 -8.31 -7.66 0.21
N GLU A 99 -7.24 -7.67 1.00
CA GLU A 99 -5.98 -6.99 0.66
C GLU A 99 -5.25 -7.72 -0.45
N TYR A 100 -5.16 -9.05 -0.35
CA TYR A 100 -4.69 -9.90 -1.43
C TYR A 100 -5.26 -11.31 -1.33
N CYS A 101 -5.54 -11.93 -2.48
CA CYS A 101 -5.87 -13.35 -2.60
C CYS A 101 -4.64 -14.12 -3.08
N ARG A 102 -4.26 -15.21 -2.39
CA ARG A 102 -3.18 -16.11 -2.82
C ARG A 102 -3.70 -17.52 -3.07
N SER A 103 -3.29 -18.07 -4.22
CA SER A 103 -3.47 -19.47 -4.59
C SER A 103 -2.18 -20.28 -4.40
N GLY A 104 -2.31 -21.60 -4.26
CA GLY A 104 -1.18 -22.53 -4.14
C GLY A 104 -1.01 -23.09 -2.73
N SER A 105 -0.46 -24.31 -2.63
CA SER A 105 -0.34 -25.04 -1.37
C SER A 105 0.37 -24.23 -0.28
N GLY A 106 -0.22 -24.17 0.92
CA GLY A 106 0.31 -23.45 2.08
C GLY A 106 0.31 -21.92 1.96
N LYS A 107 -0.37 -21.34 0.96
CA LYS A 107 -0.48 -19.87 0.82
C LYS A 107 -1.68 -19.32 1.55
N ASN A 108 -1.45 -18.20 2.25
CA ASN A 108 -2.49 -17.47 2.98
C ASN A 108 -2.84 -16.14 2.28
N SER A 109 -4.10 -15.75 2.38
CA SER A 109 -4.61 -14.43 1.99
C SER A 109 -4.77 -13.53 3.21
N SER A 110 -4.62 -12.23 3.00
CA SER A 110 -4.86 -11.20 4.01
C SER A 110 -6.21 -10.53 3.76
N VAL A 111 -7.04 -10.49 4.79
CA VAL A 111 -8.35 -9.83 4.76
C VAL A 111 -8.53 -8.99 6.02
N TRP A 112 -8.89 -7.72 5.86
CA TRP A 112 -9.26 -6.84 6.96
C TRP A 112 -10.76 -6.89 7.18
N VAL A 113 -11.22 -7.32 8.36
CA VAL A 113 -12.65 -7.44 8.69
C VAL A 113 -13.02 -6.37 9.71
N THR A 114 -14.06 -5.61 9.43
CA THR A 114 -14.56 -4.57 10.34
C THR A 114 -15.49 -5.20 11.37
N ILE A 115 -15.11 -5.14 12.64
CA ILE A 115 -15.89 -5.65 13.78
C ILE A 115 -16.64 -4.47 14.42
N PRO A 116 -17.98 -4.42 14.38
CA PRO A 116 -18.77 -3.30 14.92
C PRO A 116 -18.49 -3.02 16.39
N THR A 117 -18.36 -4.06 17.21
CA THR A 117 -18.01 -3.96 18.63
C THR A 117 -17.00 -5.03 18.99
N LEU A 118 -15.74 -4.62 19.15
CA LEU A 118 -14.64 -5.49 19.53
C LEU A 118 -14.42 -5.38 21.05
N THR A 119 -15.03 -6.28 21.83
CA THR A 119 -14.84 -6.32 23.29
C THR A 119 -13.43 -6.82 23.66
N THR A 120 -13.07 -6.80 24.95
CA THR A 120 -11.80 -7.37 25.47
C THR A 120 -11.73 -8.90 25.36
N THR A 121 -12.87 -9.56 25.11
CA THR A 121 -12.96 -11.00 24.88
C THR A 121 -14.01 -11.21 23.78
N PRO A 122 -13.65 -10.88 22.53
CA PRO A 122 -14.61 -10.84 21.45
C PRO A 122 -15.05 -12.26 21.08
N PRO A 123 -16.33 -12.45 20.69
CA PRO A 123 -16.78 -13.72 20.15
C PRO A 123 -16.05 -14.01 18.81
N PRO A 124 -15.93 -15.29 18.43
CA PRO A 124 -15.39 -15.62 17.12
C PRO A 124 -16.29 -15.08 16.00
N ILE A 125 -15.68 -14.89 14.83
CA ILE A 125 -16.38 -14.63 13.58
C ILE A 125 -16.30 -15.86 12.67
N TYR A 126 -17.09 -15.86 11.61
CA TYR A 126 -17.05 -16.91 10.59
C TYR A 126 -16.59 -16.35 9.25
N VAL A 127 -15.81 -17.14 8.51
CA VAL A 127 -15.61 -16.96 7.07
C VAL A 127 -16.36 -18.05 6.32
N TYR A 128 -17.24 -17.66 5.41
CA TYR A 128 -17.97 -18.53 4.49
C TYR A 128 -17.31 -18.50 3.11
N TYR A 129 -17.29 -19.64 2.42
CA TYR A 129 -16.77 -19.80 1.06
C TYR A 129 -17.44 -20.99 0.34
N GLY A 130 -17.15 -21.19 -0.95
CA GLY A 130 -17.73 -22.26 -1.76
C GLY A 130 -19.04 -21.87 -2.43
N ASN A 131 -19.15 -20.61 -2.86
CA ASN A 131 -20.26 -20.13 -3.70
C ASN A 131 -19.70 -19.63 -5.05
N PRO A 132 -19.56 -20.50 -6.06
CA PRO A 132 -18.98 -20.13 -7.35
C PRO A 132 -19.69 -18.96 -8.06
N GLY A 133 -21.00 -18.78 -7.83
CA GLY A 133 -21.82 -17.73 -8.44
C GLY A 133 -21.77 -16.37 -7.73
N ALA A 134 -21.08 -16.25 -6.59
CA ALA A 134 -21.02 -15.01 -5.85
C ALA A 134 -20.17 -13.93 -6.55
N SER A 135 -20.62 -12.67 -6.54
CA SER A 135 -19.73 -11.54 -6.81
C SER A 135 -18.88 -11.24 -5.58
N SER A 136 -17.68 -10.69 -5.77
CA SER A 136 -16.91 -10.14 -4.65
C SER A 136 -17.71 -9.03 -3.94
N LYS A 137 -17.61 -8.99 -2.61
CA LYS A 137 -18.13 -7.92 -1.76
C LYS A 137 -17.02 -7.28 -0.93
N SER A 138 -15.77 -7.44 -1.37
CA SER A 138 -14.63 -6.74 -0.76
C SER A 138 -14.84 -5.23 -0.92
N GLN A 139 -14.84 -4.52 0.20
CA GLN A 139 -14.98 -3.09 0.29
C GLN A 139 -14.00 -2.54 1.30
N PHE A 140 -13.10 -1.67 0.82
CA PHE A 140 -12.29 -0.85 1.70
C PHE A 140 -13.17 0.25 2.32
N THR A 141 -13.38 0.22 3.64
CA THR A 141 -14.31 1.13 4.34
C THR A 141 -13.64 2.19 5.19
N ALA A 142 -12.51 1.87 5.81
CA ALA A 142 -11.71 2.81 6.60
C ALA A 142 -10.27 2.27 6.70
N LEU A 143 -9.32 3.12 7.11
CA LEU A 143 -8.03 2.66 7.60
C LEU A 143 -8.10 2.38 9.10
N PRO A 144 -7.17 1.59 9.67
CA PRO A 144 -6.96 1.54 11.11
C PRO A 144 -6.84 2.95 11.71
N THR A 145 -7.34 3.11 12.93
CA THR A 145 -7.26 4.38 13.67
C THR A 145 -5.81 4.86 13.76
N GLY A 146 -5.55 6.10 13.35
CA GLY A 146 -4.23 6.72 13.40
C GLY A 146 -3.51 6.84 12.05
N ILE A 147 -4.02 6.24 10.97
CA ILE A 147 -3.50 6.54 9.63
C ILE A 147 -4.14 7.82 9.11
N ASN A 148 -3.31 8.84 8.87
CA ASN A 148 -3.73 10.10 8.29
C ASN A 148 -3.87 9.95 6.76
N VAL A 149 -5.11 9.86 6.27
CA VAL A 149 -5.45 9.84 4.83
C VAL A 149 -5.51 11.22 4.19
N GLY A 150 -5.25 12.26 4.98
CA GLY A 150 -5.39 13.65 4.56
C GLY A 150 -6.79 14.19 4.79
N ASP A 151 -7.01 15.41 4.32
CA ASP A 151 -8.30 16.10 4.40
C ASP A 151 -9.02 16.17 3.04
N GLY A 152 -8.37 15.76 1.95
CA GLY A 152 -8.94 15.82 0.60
C GLY A 152 -9.10 17.25 0.08
N ALA A 153 -8.37 18.22 0.65
CA ALA A 153 -8.45 19.62 0.25
C ALA A 153 -8.01 19.86 -1.20
N ASP A 154 -7.13 19.01 -1.75
CA ASP A 154 -6.84 19.00 -3.18
C ASP A 154 -7.92 18.20 -3.92
N GLN A 155 -8.32 18.69 -5.10
CA GLN A 155 -9.31 18.02 -5.95
C GLN A 155 -8.83 16.62 -6.37
N SER A 156 -9.75 15.81 -6.91
CA SER A 156 -9.34 14.54 -7.51
C SER A 156 -8.43 14.77 -8.71
N GLY A 157 -7.29 14.08 -8.74
CA GLY A 157 -6.29 14.22 -9.79
C GLY A 157 -6.27 13.04 -10.75
N THR A 158 -5.98 13.32 -12.04
CA THR A 158 -5.80 12.30 -13.07
C THR A 158 -4.38 12.31 -13.61
N VAL A 159 -3.74 11.15 -13.62
CA VAL A 159 -2.40 10.93 -14.16
C VAL A 159 -2.54 10.23 -15.51
N SER A 160 -2.42 11.01 -16.59
CA SER A 160 -2.39 10.52 -17.98
C SER A 160 -1.00 10.81 -18.57
N GLY A 161 -0.30 9.78 -19.03
CA GLY A 161 1.13 9.88 -19.36
C GLY A 161 2.01 9.99 -18.12
N THR A 162 3.27 10.38 -18.33
CA THR A 162 4.26 10.50 -17.25
C THR A 162 4.13 11.85 -16.54
N VAL A 163 3.89 11.82 -15.23
CA VAL A 163 3.71 13.01 -14.39
C VAL A 163 4.73 13.00 -13.24
N ASN A 164 5.52 14.06 -13.18
CA ASN A 164 6.35 14.39 -12.03
C ASN A 164 5.57 15.33 -11.09
N LEU A 165 5.15 14.85 -9.91
CA LEU A 165 4.38 15.67 -8.97
C LEU A 165 5.12 16.88 -8.41
N ASN A 166 6.46 16.84 -8.38
CA ASN A 166 7.22 17.97 -7.85
C ASN A 166 7.19 19.19 -8.80
N SER A 167 6.87 18.99 -10.09
CA SER A 167 6.83 20.05 -11.11
C SER A 167 5.50 20.19 -11.85
N THR A 168 4.59 19.22 -11.72
CA THR A 168 3.32 19.18 -12.46
C THR A 168 2.15 19.05 -11.47
N SER A 169 1.06 19.78 -11.74
CA SER A 169 -0.19 19.61 -10.99
C SER A 169 -1.14 18.68 -11.74
N ILE A 170 -1.77 17.78 -11.00
CA ILE A 170 -2.89 16.95 -11.43
C ILE A 170 -4.21 17.40 -10.80
N ALA A 171 -4.17 18.30 -9.81
CA ALA A 171 -5.34 18.83 -9.10
C ALA A 171 -5.61 20.33 -9.32
N GLY A 172 -4.90 20.96 -10.27
CA GLY A 172 -5.19 22.32 -10.75
C GLY A 172 -4.43 23.45 -10.03
N ARG A 173 -3.33 23.15 -9.33
CA ARG A 173 -2.39 24.15 -8.80
C ARG A 173 -1.53 24.75 -9.93
N LEU A 174 -1.03 25.97 -9.70
CA LEU A 174 -0.12 26.67 -10.62
C LEU A 174 1.31 26.11 -10.59
N THR A 175 1.68 25.47 -9.49
CA THR A 175 2.96 24.79 -9.29
C THR A 175 2.75 23.29 -9.19
N GLY A 176 3.83 22.50 -9.19
CA GLY A 176 3.75 21.07 -8.88
C GLY A 176 3.02 20.81 -7.56
N ASP A 177 2.19 19.77 -7.53
CA ASP A 177 1.37 19.46 -6.35
C ASP A 177 2.23 19.04 -5.15
N ALA A 178 3.40 18.48 -5.40
CA ALA A 178 4.38 18.08 -4.40
C ALA A 178 5.65 18.95 -4.45
N PHE A 179 5.51 20.27 -4.60
CA PHE A 179 6.65 21.21 -4.61
C PHE A 179 7.64 20.94 -3.45
N ASN A 180 8.94 20.84 -3.74
CA ASN A 180 9.92 20.25 -2.83
C ASN A 180 11.22 21.08 -2.62
N PRO A 181 11.15 22.29 -2.04
CA PRO A 181 12.32 23.10 -1.73
C PRO A 181 13.25 22.44 -0.69
N ALA A 182 14.51 22.87 -0.68
CA ALA A 182 15.52 22.42 0.27
C ALA A 182 15.51 23.29 1.54
N VAL A 183 16.16 22.81 2.60
CA VAL A 183 16.47 23.58 3.81
C VAL A 183 17.98 23.72 3.91
N THR A 184 18.47 24.95 4.07
CA THR A 184 19.91 25.28 4.06
C THR A 184 20.41 25.84 5.39
N ALA A 185 19.56 25.85 6.41
CA ALA A 185 19.88 26.37 7.75
C ALA A 185 19.54 25.35 8.84
N LEU A 186 20.19 25.48 9.99
CA LEU A 186 19.87 24.68 11.17
C LEU A 186 18.47 25.01 11.70
N THR A 187 17.66 23.97 11.85
CA THR A 187 16.35 24.01 12.50
C THR A 187 16.37 23.04 13.69
N PRO A 188 16.58 23.53 14.92
CA PRO A 188 16.62 22.68 16.11
C PRO A 188 15.27 22.03 16.41
N ALA A 189 15.29 20.84 17.04
CA ALA A 189 14.09 20.25 17.63
C ALA A 189 13.36 21.25 18.55
N GLY A 190 12.03 21.23 18.51
CA GLY A 190 11.14 22.16 19.19
C GLY A 190 10.84 23.43 18.39
N SER A 191 11.56 23.71 17.29
CA SER A 191 11.31 24.90 16.46
C SER A 191 9.94 24.83 15.78
N THR A 192 9.18 25.93 15.85
CA THR A 192 7.90 26.11 15.14
C THR A 192 8.07 26.81 13.80
N THR A 193 9.31 27.01 13.35
CA THR A 193 9.62 27.63 12.06
C THR A 193 10.70 26.85 11.34
N ILE A 194 10.59 26.77 10.02
CA ILE A 194 11.61 26.19 9.15
C ILE A 194 11.80 27.09 7.93
N THR A 195 13.05 27.32 7.53
CA THR A 195 13.36 28.18 6.38
C THR A 195 13.75 27.32 5.19
N ALA A 196 12.93 27.35 4.14
CA ALA A 196 13.18 26.65 2.89
C ALA A 196 13.92 27.57 1.90
N THR A 197 14.41 27.04 0.78
CA THR A 197 15.01 27.84 -0.29
C THR A 197 13.99 28.66 -1.08
N SER A 198 12.73 28.25 -1.07
CA SER A 198 11.61 28.95 -1.68
C SER A 198 10.29 28.51 -1.04
N SER A 199 9.31 29.41 -0.98
CA SER A 199 7.92 29.13 -0.59
C SER A 199 6.93 29.30 -1.75
N SER A 200 7.41 29.54 -2.98
CA SER A 200 6.57 29.91 -4.13
C SER A 200 5.52 28.88 -4.53
N GLY A 201 5.73 27.59 -4.21
CA GLY A 201 4.75 26.52 -4.42
C GLY A 201 3.96 26.13 -3.17
N LEU A 202 4.05 26.90 -2.08
CA LEU A 202 3.40 26.64 -0.80
C LEU A 202 2.41 27.76 -0.45
N VAL A 203 1.30 27.38 0.19
CA VAL A 203 0.32 28.31 0.76
C VAL A 203 0.03 27.97 2.22
N VAL A 204 -0.50 28.93 2.98
CA VAL A 204 -0.97 28.67 4.35
C VAL A 204 -2.05 27.59 4.33
N GLY A 205 -1.95 26.62 5.23
CA GLY A 205 -2.81 25.43 5.30
C GLY A 205 -2.20 24.19 4.67
N ASP A 206 -1.21 24.34 3.78
CA ASP A 206 -0.51 23.20 3.17
C ASP A 206 0.15 22.33 4.26
N GLU A 207 -0.01 21.02 4.13
CA GLU A 207 0.80 20.05 4.85
C GLU A 207 2.15 19.91 4.15
N ILE A 208 3.22 19.79 4.93
CA ILE A 208 4.58 19.54 4.44
C ILE A 208 5.15 18.29 5.09
N LEU A 209 5.98 17.57 4.33
CA LEU A 209 6.91 16.55 4.79
C LEU A 209 8.28 17.21 4.94
N VAL A 210 8.86 17.14 6.13
CA VAL A 210 10.28 17.49 6.35
C VAL A 210 11.05 16.19 6.45
N ILE A 211 12.01 15.98 5.57
CA ILE A 211 12.79 14.72 5.51
C ILE A 211 14.27 15.01 5.32
N ASN A 212 15.09 14.36 6.15
CA ASN A 212 16.54 14.37 5.99
C ASN A 212 16.96 13.22 5.07
N LEU A 213 17.46 13.56 3.90
CA LEU A 213 17.79 12.60 2.86
C LEU A 213 19.23 12.12 3.01
N GLN A 214 20.15 13.03 3.25
CA GLN A 214 21.58 12.73 3.14
C GLN A 214 22.38 13.60 4.14
N GLY A 215 23.38 13.03 4.81
CA GLY A 215 24.20 13.74 5.81
C GLY A 215 25.65 13.96 5.36
N THR A 216 26.56 14.26 6.27
CA THR A 216 28.02 14.15 6.03
C THR A 216 28.58 12.94 6.75
N SER A 217 29.87 12.64 6.57
CA SER A 217 30.55 11.57 7.30
C SER A 217 30.56 11.78 8.83
N SER A 218 30.61 13.04 9.28
CA SER A 218 30.59 13.42 10.69
C SER A 218 29.19 13.75 11.21
N ASP A 219 28.20 13.95 10.34
CA ASP A 219 26.84 14.33 10.72
C ASP A 219 25.79 13.64 9.84
N ASN A 220 25.45 12.41 10.23
CA ASN A 220 24.46 11.57 9.55
C ASN A 220 23.45 10.92 10.50
N SER A 221 23.50 11.23 11.80
CA SER A 221 22.63 10.61 12.81
C SER A 221 21.14 10.91 12.64
N ASN A 222 20.81 11.95 11.86
CA ASN A 222 19.44 12.35 11.56
C ASN A 222 18.96 11.94 10.16
N VAL A 223 19.81 11.29 9.35
CA VAL A 223 19.43 10.81 8.02
C VAL A 223 18.29 9.79 8.13
N GLY A 224 17.31 9.90 7.23
CA GLY A 224 16.11 9.07 7.21
C GLY A 224 15.03 9.48 8.21
N LYS A 225 15.30 10.43 9.12
CA LYS A 225 14.27 10.99 9.99
C LYS A 225 13.36 11.92 9.19
N TYR A 226 12.06 11.77 9.41
CA TYR A 226 11.04 12.57 8.76
C TYR A 226 9.87 12.84 9.70
N GLU A 227 9.16 13.91 9.45
CA GLU A 227 7.88 14.23 10.08
C GLU A 227 7.03 15.11 9.18
N THR A 228 5.74 15.22 9.48
CA THR A 228 4.81 16.10 8.75
C THR A 228 4.30 17.20 9.66
N ALA A 229 4.15 18.41 9.12
CA ALA A 229 3.59 19.57 9.82
C ALA A 229 2.68 20.36 8.88
N ARG A 230 1.80 21.21 9.43
CA ARG A 230 0.99 22.15 8.64
C ARG A 230 1.53 23.56 8.72
N VAL A 231 1.57 24.24 7.58
CA VAL A 231 2.00 25.64 7.47
C VAL A 231 0.89 26.56 7.97
N THR A 232 1.18 27.38 8.98
CA THR A 232 0.24 28.33 9.59
C THR A 232 0.50 29.78 9.17
N ALA A 233 1.72 30.10 8.74
CA ALA A 233 2.09 31.39 8.16
C ALA A 233 3.31 31.25 7.23
N ILE A 234 3.45 32.16 6.27
CA ILE A 234 4.60 32.24 5.37
C ILE A 234 5.12 33.69 5.38
N ASN A 235 6.40 33.87 5.67
CA ASN A 235 7.09 35.16 5.57
C ASN A 235 8.38 34.99 4.76
N GLY A 236 8.39 35.46 3.51
CA GLY A 236 9.45 35.13 2.57
C GLY A 236 9.55 33.60 2.41
N ALA A 237 10.73 33.04 2.65
CA ALA A 237 10.97 31.59 2.58
C ALA A 237 10.85 30.87 3.94
N THR A 238 10.52 31.59 5.02
CA THR A 238 10.30 31.02 6.34
C THR A 238 8.83 30.61 6.50
N LEU A 239 8.64 29.34 6.86
CA LEU A 239 7.34 28.73 7.13
C LEU A 239 7.15 28.64 8.65
N THR A 240 6.01 29.11 9.16
CA THR A 240 5.57 28.84 10.54
C THR A 240 4.69 27.60 10.55
N LEU A 241 4.89 26.74 11.55
CA LEU A 241 4.28 25.41 11.66
C LEU A 241 3.26 25.36 12.80
N ASN A 242 2.31 24.42 12.72
CA ASN A 242 1.27 24.22 13.73
C ASN A 242 1.76 23.59 15.04
N HIS A 243 2.97 23.02 15.05
CA HIS A 243 3.64 22.51 16.24
C HIS A 243 5.17 22.63 16.08
N GLY A 244 5.88 22.45 17.19
CA GLY A 244 7.34 22.33 17.16
C GLY A 244 7.76 21.01 16.50
N LEU A 245 8.82 21.04 15.70
CA LEU A 245 9.40 19.84 15.08
C LEU A 245 9.98 18.92 16.15
N VAL A 246 9.83 17.61 15.99
CA VAL A 246 10.39 16.60 16.90
C VAL A 246 11.89 16.41 16.64
N ASN A 247 12.30 16.46 15.37
CA ASN A 247 13.68 16.23 14.96
C ASN A 247 14.45 17.54 14.74
N THR A 248 15.77 17.47 14.87
CA THR A 248 16.67 18.52 14.39
C THR A 248 16.98 18.28 12.91
N TYR A 249 16.89 19.34 12.11
CA TYR A 249 17.22 19.35 10.70
C TYR A 249 18.33 20.37 10.43
N ASP A 250 19.56 19.90 10.21
CA ASP A 250 20.71 20.79 9.97
C ASP A 250 21.00 20.94 8.47
N GLY A 251 20.38 21.94 7.84
CA GLY A 251 20.59 22.22 6.42
C GLY A 251 22.00 22.72 6.05
N THR A 252 22.86 22.97 7.05
CA THR A 252 24.24 23.43 6.80
C THR A 252 25.20 22.28 6.52
N THR A 253 24.90 21.10 7.06
CA THR A 253 25.73 19.88 7.01
C THR A 253 24.99 18.69 6.41
N GLN A 254 23.68 18.79 6.18
CA GLN A 254 22.83 17.72 5.67
C GLN A 254 21.92 18.24 4.55
N LYS A 255 21.33 17.32 3.78
CA LYS A 255 20.39 17.56 2.70
C LYS A 255 18.99 17.27 3.19
N ILE A 256 18.27 18.35 3.51
CA ILE A 256 16.90 18.29 3.99
C ILE A 256 15.98 18.86 2.93
N MET A 257 14.90 18.13 2.68
CA MET A 257 13.84 18.52 1.77
C MET A 257 12.57 18.81 2.56
N VAL A 258 11.91 19.92 2.21
CA VAL A 258 10.53 20.21 2.58
C VAL A 258 9.70 19.92 1.34
N GLN A 259 8.86 18.90 1.36
CA GLN A 259 7.93 18.61 0.27
C GLN A 259 6.51 18.95 0.70
N ARG A 260 5.78 19.71 -0.11
CA ARG A 260 4.34 19.81 0.03
C ARG A 260 3.73 18.41 -0.05
N VAL A 261 2.83 18.08 0.86
CA VAL A 261 2.05 16.85 0.83
C VAL A 261 0.71 17.17 0.17
N PRO A 262 0.49 16.75 -1.10
CA PRO A 262 -0.83 16.82 -1.69
C PRO A 262 -1.81 16.00 -0.86
N ASN A 263 -3.01 16.54 -0.66
CA ASN A 263 -4.11 15.94 0.08
C ASN A 263 -5.30 15.73 -0.88
N TYR A 264 -5.22 14.73 -1.77
CA TYR A 264 -6.20 14.54 -2.82
C TYR A 264 -7.54 13.97 -2.32
N ALA A 265 -8.65 14.44 -2.89
CA ALA A 265 -9.95 13.79 -2.74
C ALA A 265 -9.98 12.40 -3.42
N GLY A 266 -9.11 12.16 -4.40
CA GLY A 266 -8.89 10.87 -5.05
C GLY A 266 -7.81 10.98 -6.13
N VAL A 267 -7.22 9.86 -6.53
CA VAL A 267 -6.18 9.83 -7.57
C VAL A 267 -6.52 8.71 -8.56
N THR A 268 -6.53 9.02 -9.86
CA THR A 268 -6.62 8.01 -10.91
C THR A 268 -5.34 7.98 -11.71
N VAL A 269 -4.68 6.83 -11.76
CA VAL A 269 -3.56 6.56 -12.66
C VAL A 269 -4.08 5.75 -13.84
N CYS A 270 -4.12 6.40 -15.01
CA CYS A 270 -4.82 5.90 -16.19
C CYS A 270 -4.27 4.55 -16.71
N THR A 271 -5.14 3.75 -17.31
CA THR A 271 -4.77 2.51 -18.05
C THR A 271 -4.42 2.74 -19.52
N GLY A 272 -4.66 3.95 -20.03
CA GLY A 272 -4.90 4.18 -21.45
C GLY A 272 -6.41 4.24 -21.74
N ASN A 273 -6.83 3.70 -22.88
CA ASN A 273 -8.22 3.83 -23.38
C ASN A 273 -9.28 3.14 -22.52
N ASP A 274 -8.90 2.24 -21.60
CA ASP A 274 -9.82 1.45 -20.75
C ASP A 274 -10.09 2.11 -19.39
N SER A 275 -9.77 3.39 -19.23
CA SER A 275 -9.98 4.11 -17.97
C SER A 275 -11.47 4.39 -17.74
N PRO A 276 -11.93 4.62 -16.50
CA PRO A 276 -13.34 4.92 -16.24
C PRO A 276 -13.83 6.07 -17.13
N ALA A 277 -15.01 5.91 -17.74
CA ALA A 277 -15.53 6.88 -18.69
C ALA A 277 -15.65 8.27 -18.04
N GLY A 278 -15.19 9.32 -18.75
CA GLY A 278 -15.26 10.71 -18.28
C GLY A 278 -14.08 11.20 -17.44
N VAL A 279 -13.05 10.37 -17.21
CA VAL A 279 -11.87 10.75 -16.39
C VAL A 279 -10.76 11.45 -17.20
N GLY A 280 -10.88 11.55 -18.53
CA GLY A 280 -9.94 12.32 -19.36
C GLY A 280 -8.59 11.64 -19.63
N CYS A 281 -8.53 10.31 -19.53
CA CYS A 281 -7.32 9.54 -19.82
C CYS A 281 -7.04 9.49 -21.33
N THR A 282 -5.81 9.84 -21.71
CA THR A 282 -5.31 9.85 -23.10
C THR A 282 -4.14 8.89 -23.32
N ALA A 283 -3.50 8.43 -22.24
CA ALA A 283 -2.41 7.45 -22.24
C ALA A 283 -2.35 6.71 -20.90
N ALA A 284 -1.59 5.61 -20.84
CA ALA A 284 -1.26 4.97 -19.57
C ALA A 284 -0.49 5.95 -18.68
N GLY A 285 -0.86 6.01 -17.39
CA GLY A 285 -0.31 6.96 -16.44
C GLY A 285 0.92 6.42 -15.72
N THR A 286 1.95 7.25 -15.56
CA THR A 286 3.07 7.01 -14.65
C THR A 286 3.19 8.18 -13.68
N LEU A 287 2.93 7.94 -12.40
CA LEU A 287 3.12 8.90 -11.33
C LEU A 287 4.49 8.69 -10.68
N GLN A 288 5.32 9.73 -10.70
CA GLN A 288 6.70 9.66 -10.22
C GLN A 288 7.13 10.95 -9.51
N PRO A 289 8.18 10.90 -8.67
CA PRO A 289 8.82 12.11 -8.16
C PRO A 289 9.83 12.68 -9.17
N ALA A 290 10.43 13.81 -8.84
CA ALA A 290 11.65 14.29 -9.45
C ALA A 290 12.82 13.37 -9.07
N SER A 291 13.77 13.19 -9.98
CA SER A 291 15.02 12.50 -9.66
C SER A 291 15.76 13.23 -8.55
N TRP A 292 16.41 12.46 -7.68
CA TRP A 292 17.34 12.99 -6.71
C TRP A 292 18.37 13.93 -7.37
N SER A 293 18.60 15.06 -6.74
CA SER A 293 19.62 16.03 -7.12
C SER A 293 20.47 16.37 -5.90
N ASN A 294 21.72 15.92 -5.88
CA ASN A 294 22.67 16.27 -4.83
C ASN A 294 22.96 17.77 -4.76
N ALA A 295 22.92 18.45 -5.91
CA ALA A 295 23.08 19.91 -5.98
C ALA A 295 21.97 20.63 -5.19
N ASN A 296 20.72 20.18 -5.34
CA ASN A 296 19.57 20.79 -4.67
C ASN A 296 19.31 20.18 -3.28
N GLY A 297 19.77 18.95 -3.02
CA GLY A 297 19.45 18.20 -1.81
C GLY A 297 18.00 17.70 -1.75
N THR A 298 17.38 17.47 -2.91
CA THR A 298 15.94 17.21 -3.05
C THR A 298 15.67 16.17 -4.14
N GLY A 299 14.49 15.54 -4.10
CA GLY A 299 14.04 14.55 -5.09
C GLY A 299 14.09 13.12 -4.55
N GLY A 300 13.67 12.15 -5.37
CA GLY A 300 13.65 10.72 -5.03
C GLY A 300 12.56 10.29 -4.06
N VAL A 301 11.71 11.22 -3.59
CA VAL A 301 10.63 10.94 -2.64
C VAL A 301 9.28 11.23 -3.28
N LEU A 302 8.39 10.23 -3.25
CA LEU A 302 6.99 10.38 -3.59
C LEU A 302 6.16 10.23 -2.31
N PHE A 303 5.48 11.31 -1.91
CA PHE A 303 4.65 11.34 -0.70
C PHE A 303 3.43 12.22 -0.98
N PHE A 304 2.25 11.63 -0.86
CA PHE A 304 0.95 12.31 -0.92
C PHE A 304 -0.06 11.57 -0.06
N ARG A 305 -1.17 12.24 0.24
CA ARG A 305 -2.34 11.70 0.92
C ARG A 305 -3.52 11.68 -0.04
N ALA A 306 -4.42 10.73 0.17
CA ALA A 306 -5.67 10.64 -0.56
C ALA A 306 -6.78 10.15 0.39
N THR A 307 -7.82 10.96 0.57
CA THR A 307 -8.98 10.58 1.39
C THR A 307 -9.89 9.61 0.67
N GLY A 308 -10.03 9.75 -0.65
CA GLY A 308 -10.72 8.82 -1.51
C GLY A 308 -9.79 7.80 -2.16
N THR A 309 -10.30 7.12 -3.19
CA THR A 309 -9.60 6.02 -3.84
C THR A 309 -8.36 6.49 -4.60
N VAL A 310 -7.26 5.76 -4.44
CA VAL A 310 -6.11 5.78 -5.36
C VAL A 310 -6.28 4.61 -6.32
N ASN A 311 -6.84 4.88 -7.50
CA ASN A 311 -7.05 3.89 -8.53
C ASN A 311 -5.79 3.76 -9.39
N VAL A 312 -4.98 2.74 -9.12
CA VAL A 312 -3.86 2.34 -9.97
C VAL A 312 -4.28 1.15 -10.78
N ALA A 313 -4.54 1.37 -12.05
CA ALA A 313 -5.10 0.35 -12.90
C ALA A 313 -3.99 -0.49 -13.58
N THR A 314 -4.33 -1.60 -14.26
CA THR A 314 -3.39 -2.69 -14.61
C THR A 314 -2.12 -2.26 -15.38
N SER A 315 -2.18 -1.19 -16.17
CA SER A 315 -1.05 -0.60 -16.92
C SER A 315 -0.58 0.75 -16.37
N GLY A 316 -1.29 1.30 -15.37
CA GLY A 316 -0.88 2.50 -14.66
C GLY A 316 0.22 2.18 -13.65
N THR A 317 1.13 3.11 -13.41
CA THR A 317 2.26 2.91 -12.51
C THR A 317 2.40 4.07 -11.53
N VAL A 318 2.59 3.76 -10.25
CA VAL A 318 3.11 4.70 -9.24
C VAL A 318 4.50 4.20 -8.88
N SER A 319 5.55 4.94 -9.24
CA SER A 319 6.92 4.45 -9.08
C SER A 319 7.91 5.55 -8.74
N ALA A 320 8.82 5.21 -7.83
CA ALA A 320 10.04 5.95 -7.55
C ALA A 320 11.30 5.14 -7.96
N ASN A 321 11.13 4.11 -8.80
CA ASN A 321 12.25 3.30 -9.28
C ASN A 321 13.22 4.17 -10.09
N SER A 322 14.52 4.03 -9.84
CA SER A 322 15.57 4.81 -10.51
C SER A 322 15.51 6.33 -10.29
N PHE A 323 14.73 6.82 -9.30
CA PHE A 323 14.70 8.24 -8.92
C PHE A 323 15.51 8.58 -7.67
N GLY A 324 16.10 7.58 -7.00
CA GLY A 324 16.96 7.74 -5.82
C GLY A 324 18.40 8.14 -6.13
N TYR A 325 19.31 7.90 -5.19
CA TYR A 325 20.73 8.26 -5.31
C TYR A 325 21.42 7.73 -6.57
N VAL A 326 22.34 8.53 -7.10
CA VAL A 326 23.12 8.15 -8.27
C VAL A 326 24.08 7.01 -7.88
N GLY A 327 24.00 5.89 -8.59
CA GLY A 327 24.93 4.77 -8.46
C GLY A 327 26.32 5.13 -9.00
N GLY A 328 27.36 4.45 -8.53
CA GLY A 328 28.72 4.74 -8.98
C GLY A 328 29.02 4.19 -10.37
N SER A 329 30.02 4.76 -11.03
CA SER A 329 30.47 4.28 -12.35
C SER A 329 30.90 2.81 -12.29
N GLY A 330 30.56 2.03 -13.32
CA GLY A 330 31.15 0.70 -13.51
C GLY A 330 32.68 0.76 -13.65
N GLY A 331 33.35 -0.28 -13.20
CA GLY A 331 34.81 -0.41 -13.32
C GLY A 331 35.21 -1.00 -14.68
N ALA A 332 36.49 -0.84 -15.05
CA ALA A 332 37.02 -1.40 -16.29
C ALA A 332 36.94 -2.94 -16.30
N ALA A 333 36.62 -3.52 -17.47
CA ALA A 333 36.59 -4.97 -17.68
C ALA A 333 37.88 -5.64 -17.17
N GLY A 334 37.73 -6.70 -16.37
CA GLY A 334 38.83 -7.58 -15.97
C GLY A 334 39.80 -7.10 -14.87
N ALA A 335 39.63 -5.94 -14.22
CA ALA A 335 40.58 -5.53 -13.18
C ALA A 335 40.04 -4.73 -11.98
N ASN A 336 38.96 -3.95 -12.13
CA ASN A 336 38.46 -3.11 -11.04
C ASN A 336 36.95 -3.22 -10.94
N GLY A 337 36.43 -3.48 -9.74
CA GLY A 337 34.99 -3.37 -9.52
C GLY A 337 34.55 -1.90 -9.50
N GLY A 338 33.26 -1.64 -9.71
CA GLY A 338 32.75 -0.29 -9.91
C GLY A 338 32.88 0.63 -8.70
N ASN A 339 32.94 1.93 -8.98
CA ASN A 339 32.99 2.98 -7.99
C ASN A 339 31.72 2.97 -7.13
N ASN A 340 31.86 3.53 -5.94
CA ASN A 340 30.74 3.80 -5.04
C ASN A 340 29.91 4.94 -5.63
N GLY A 341 28.58 4.86 -5.50
CA GLY A 341 27.68 5.97 -5.85
C GLY A 341 27.77 7.11 -4.86
N GLU A 342 26.66 7.83 -4.67
CA GLU A 342 26.54 8.93 -3.71
C GLU A 342 26.50 8.46 -2.23
N SER A 343 27.06 7.27 -1.92
CA SER A 343 27.30 6.82 -0.55
C SER A 343 28.60 7.42 0.00
N TYR A 344 28.58 7.91 1.24
CA TYR A 344 29.73 8.58 1.86
C TYR A 344 30.79 7.67 2.48
N ASP A 345 30.50 6.39 2.68
CA ASP A 345 31.38 5.44 3.38
C ASP A 345 32.24 4.57 2.47
N GLY A 346 32.21 4.81 1.16
CA GLY A 346 33.02 4.08 0.21
C GLY A 346 34.37 4.74 -0.09
N SER A 347 35.37 4.62 0.79
CA SER A 347 36.76 4.73 0.35
C SER A 347 37.12 3.41 -0.36
N ASN A 348 37.08 3.43 -1.69
CA ASN A 348 37.46 2.34 -2.62
C ASN A 348 36.53 1.11 -2.65
N GLY A 349 35.39 1.23 -3.35
CA GLY A 349 34.62 0.06 -3.77
C GLY A 349 35.30 -0.62 -4.94
N ARG A 350 35.83 -1.83 -4.73
CA ARG A 350 36.05 -2.78 -5.82
C ARG A 350 34.85 -3.74 -5.77
N GLY A 351 33.80 -3.41 -6.53
CA GLY A 351 32.56 -4.19 -6.70
C GLY A 351 32.71 -5.72 -6.74
N GLY A 352 31.73 -6.41 -6.15
CA GLY A 352 31.67 -7.87 -5.98
C GLY A 352 31.25 -8.66 -7.24
N ASN A 353 31.47 -9.98 -7.20
CA ASN A 353 31.32 -10.89 -8.33
C ASN A 353 29.85 -11.11 -8.77
N GLY A 354 29.68 -11.37 -10.07
CA GLY A 354 28.40 -11.40 -10.79
C GLY A 354 27.45 -12.57 -10.51
N ALA A 355 27.11 -12.86 -9.25
CA ALA A 355 26.07 -13.84 -8.93
C ALA A 355 25.17 -13.49 -7.73
N SER A 356 25.26 -12.29 -7.17
CA SER A 356 24.40 -11.86 -6.06
C SER A 356 23.13 -11.18 -6.58
N HIS A 357 22.16 -11.97 -7.03
CA HIS A 357 20.79 -11.49 -7.11
C HIS A 357 20.27 -11.27 -5.68
N GLY A 358 20.30 -10.02 -5.18
CA GLY A 358 19.44 -9.69 -4.05
C GLY A 358 19.85 -8.59 -3.07
N GLU A 359 20.99 -7.91 -3.17
CA GLU A 359 21.39 -7.00 -2.09
C GLU A 359 21.67 -5.55 -2.50
N THR A 360 21.10 -4.67 -1.68
CA THR A 360 20.96 -3.21 -1.66
C THR A 360 22.27 -2.42 -1.66
N ASN A 361 23.21 -2.73 -2.55
CA ASN A 361 24.53 -2.10 -2.57
C ASN A 361 24.82 -1.47 -3.93
N GLY A 362 24.84 -0.14 -3.96
CA GLY A 362 24.99 0.69 -5.17
C GLY A 362 26.39 0.82 -5.72
N GLY A 363 27.05 -0.31 -5.95
CA GLY A 363 28.27 -0.38 -6.72
C GLY A 363 27.97 -0.48 -8.22
N GLY A 364 28.73 0.23 -9.04
CA GLY A 364 28.70 0.04 -10.50
C GLY A 364 29.04 -1.42 -10.89
N ARG A 365 28.35 -1.98 -11.88
CA ARG A 365 28.63 -3.32 -12.41
C ARG A 365 30.04 -3.40 -13.01
N SER A 366 30.79 -4.48 -12.72
CA SER A 366 31.97 -4.87 -13.49
C SER A 366 31.55 -5.45 -14.84
N ALA A 367 32.29 -5.16 -15.91
CA ALA A 367 31.99 -5.65 -17.25
C ALA A 367 32.30 -7.15 -17.45
N ASP A 368 32.98 -7.80 -16.50
CA ASP A 368 33.29 -9.24 -16.55
C ASP A 368 32.85 -9.97 -15.28
N ALA A 369 31.99 -10.96 -15.44
CA ALA A 369 31.33 -11.72 -14.36
C ALA A 369 32.20 -12.83 -13.73
N ALA A 370 33.47 -12.97 -14.13
CA ALA A 370 34.25 -14.19 -13.89
C ALA A 370 35.38 -14.06 -12.85
N VAL A 371 35.78 -12.84 -12.44
CA VAL A 371 36.94 -12.68 -11.55
C VAL A 371 36.73 -11.52 -10.57
N ALA A 372 36.03 -11.76 -9.47
CA ALA A 372 36.09 -10.85 -8.32
C ALA A 372 36.67 -11.56 -7.10
N SER A 373 37.69 -10.93 -6.52
CA SER A 373 38.37 -11.34 -5.29
C SER A 373 37.40 -11.20 -4.09
N PRO A 374 37.36 -12.16 -3.16
CA PRO A 374 36.56 -12.03 -1.95
C PRO A 374 37.30 -11.10 -1.00
N ASN A 375 36.69 -9.99 -0.57
CA ASN A 375 37.14 -9.27 0.62
C ASN A 375 36.04 -8.39 1.23
N ASP A 376 36.21 -8.16 2.53
CA ASP A 376 35.24 -7.67 3.50
C ASP A 376 34.44 -6.44 3.05
N GLY A 377 33.12 -6.61 3.02
CA GLY A 377 32.17 -5.54 2.73
C GLY A 377 32.32 -4.39 3.72
N GLY A 378 32.21 -3.16 3.20
CA GLY A 378 32.16 -1.96 4.03
C GLY A 378 31.08 -2.07 5.10
N VAL A 379 31.39 -1.56 6.30
CA VAL A 379 30.61 -1.74 7.54
C VAL A 379 29.27 -0.98 7.53
N ARG A 380 29.00 -0.18 6.50
CA ARG A 380 27.80 0.64 6.38
C ARG A 380 27.33 0.62 4.92
N GLY A 381 26.08 0.23 4.75
CA GLY A 381 25.44 0.09 3.44
C GLY A 381 24.82 1.41 3.02
N GLY A 382 25.36 2.03 1.99
CA GLY A 382 24.68 3.08 1.25
C GLY A 382 24.11 2.48 -0.04
N GLY A 383 22.80 2.24 -0.03
CA GLY A 383 22.06 1.88 -1.22
C GLY A 383 22.21 2.96 -2.29
N GLY A 384 22.88 2.60 -3.38
CA GLY A 384 22.61 3.16 -4.69
C GLY A 384 22.00 2.03 -5.52
N GLY A 385 21.24 2.37 -6.55
CA GLY A 385 20.51 1.40 -7.34
C GLY A 385 19.01 1.61 -7.15
N GLY A 386 18.50 2.57 -7.88
CA GLY A 386 17.19 2.41 -8.48
C GLY A 386 17.35 1.98 -9.92
#